data_AF-V6J5J0-F1
#
_entry.id   AF-V6J5J0-F1
#
_cell.length_a   1.000
_cell.length_b   1.000
_cell.length_c   1.000
_cell.angle_alpha   90.00
_cell.angle_beta   90.00
_cell.angle_gamma   90.00
#
_symmetry.space_group_name_H-M   'P 1'
#
loop_
_entity.id
_entity.type
_entity.pdbx_description
1 polymer ?
#
loop_
_entity_poly.entity_id
_entity_poly.type
_entity_poly.pdbx_seq_one_letter_code
_entity_poly.pdbx_strand_id
1 'polypeptide(L)'
;MNITTIFRQYIQEHCPHLNDNEWILDDALFRKEQLKMEHLKRVLPEGDTLFKCFCFIHAHADIAIYIILDQQGKKMYTIGSITI
;
A
#
# COMPACT_ATOMS: atom_id res chain seq x y z
N MET A 1 -8.09 0.75 -11.82
CA MET A 1 -7.07 -0.29 -11.60
C MET A 1 -7.59 -1.25 -10.54
N ASN A 2 -7.46 -2.57 -10.70
CA ASN A 2 -7.95 -3.52 -9.69
C ASN A 2 -6.88 -3.71 -8.61
N ILE A 3 -7.10 -3.14 -7.42
CA ILE A 3 -6.11 -3.12 -6.34
C ILE A 3 -5.81 -4.52 -5.80
N THR A 4 -6.82 -5.39 -5.76
CA THR A 4 -6.68 -6.77 -5.30
C THR A 4 -5.83 -7.57 -6.27
N THR A 5 -5.96 -7.36 -7.59
CA THR A 5 -5.08 -8.01 -8.59
C THR A 5 -3.62 -7.60 -8.39
N ILE A 6 -3.35 -6.32 -8.17
CA ILE A 6 -1.98 -5.82 -7.93
C ILE A 6 -1.40 -6.40 -6.65
N PHE A 7 -2.19 -6.39 -5.58
CA PHE A 7 -1.80 -6.99 -4.31
C PHE A 7 -1.47 -8.48 -4.46
N ARG A 8 -2.33 -9.25 -5.14
CA ARG A 8 -2.11 -10.68 -5.39
C ARG A 8 -0.83 -10.93 -6.18
N GLN A 9 -0.58 -10.13 -7.22
CA GLN A 9 0.66 -10.24 -8.00
C GLN A 9 1.89 -9.94 -7.12
N TYR A 10 1.86 -8.87 -6.33
CA TYR A 10 2.96 -8.51 -5.44
C TYR A 10 3.27 -9.61 -4.42
N ILE A 11 2.23 -10.20 -3.80
CA ILE A 11 2.43 -11.32 -2.87
C ILE A 11 3.02 -12.54 -3.58
N GLN A 12 2.51 -12.90 -4.76
CA GLN A 12 3.04 -14.04 -5.49
C GLN A 12 4.53 -13.87 -5.83
N GLU A 13 4.95 -12.65 -6.16
CA GLU A 13 6.33 -12.33 -6.53
C GLU A 13 7.26 -12.19 -5.30
N HIS A 14 6.79 -11.59 -4.21
CA HIS A 14 7.65 -11.19 -3.08
C HIS A 14 7.41 -11.97 -1.78
N CYS A 15 6.20 -12.50 -1.57
CA CYS A 15 5.80 -13.18 -0.33
C CYS A 15 4.96 -14.43 -0.62
N PRO A 16 5.40 -15.38 -1.46
CA PRO A 16 4.56 -16.49 -1.95
C PRO A 16 4.02 -17.38 -0.81
N HIS A 17 4.73 -17.44 0.32
CA HIS A 17 4.31 -18.18 1.51
C HIS A 17 3.11 -17.57 2.25
N LEU A 18 2.70 -16.33 1.92
CA LEU A 18 1.56 -15.64 2.51
C LEU A 18 0.33 -15.56 1.58
N ASN A 19 0.38 -16.22 0.41
CA ASN A 19 -0.63 -16.05 -0.63
C ASN A 19 -2.01 -16.59 -0.26
N ASP A 20 -2.08 -17.67 0.51
CA ASP A 20 -3.35 -18.33 0.85
C ASP A 20 -3.90 -17.92 2.23
N ASN A 21 -3.35 -16.87 2.83
CA ASN A 21 -3.73 -16.39 4.14
C ASN A 21 -4.87 -15.37 4.09
N GLU A 22 -5.44 -15.10 5.27
CA GLU A 22 -6.46 -14.07 5.46
C GLU A 22 -5.81 -12.68 5.55
N TRP A 23 -6.36 -11.75 4.78
CA TRP A 23 -5.90 -10.37 4.69
C TRP A 23 -7.08 -9.42 4.87
N ILE A 24 -6.90 -8.42 5.72
CA ILE A 24 -7.85 -7.35 5.97
C ILE A 24 -7.46 -6.16 5.10
N LEU A 25 -8.39 -5.68 4.29
CA LEU A 25 -8.18 -4.48 3.48
C LEU A 25 -8.72 -3.26 4.23
N ASP A 26 -7.84 -2.28 4.44
CA ASP A 26 -8.18 -0.94 4.89
C ASP A 26 -7.78 0.08 3.81
N ASP A 27 -8.50 1.20 3.72
CA ASP A 27 -8.17 2.27 2.79
C ASP A 27 -8.30 3.65 3.43
N ALA A 28 -7.35 4.52 3.09
CA ALA A 28 -7.27 5.86 3.65
C ALA A 28 -6.86 6.88 2.60
N LEU A 29 -7.39 8.09 2.75
CA LEU A 29 -6.89 9.27 2.04
C LEU A 29 -5.95 10.04 2.97
N PHE A 30 -4.79 10.45 2.44
CA PHE A 30 -3.81 11.18 3.21
C PHE A 30 -3.07 12.21 2.35
N ARG A 31 -2.58 13.27 2.99
CA ARG A 31 -1.60 14.20 2.41
C ARG A 31 -0.19 13.76 2.80
N LYS A 32 0.79 14.11 1.96
CA LYS A 32 2.21 13.71 2.13
C LYS A 32 2.76 14.04 3.53
N GLU A 33 2.31 15.15 4.12
CA GLU A 33 2.74 15.64 5.44
C GLU A 33 2.25 14.75 6.59
N GLN A 34 1.15 14.01 6.39
CA GLN A 34 0.58 13.11 7.39
C GLN A 34 1.33 11.77 7.46
N LEU A 35 2.16 11.48 6.46
CA LEU A 35 2.94 10.26 6.40
C LEU A 35 4.07 10.30 7.43
N LYS A 36 4.24 9.24 8.22
CA LYS A 36 5.36 9.14 9.19
C LYS A 36 6.61 8.50 8.58
N MET A 37 6.45 7.76 7.48
CA MET A 37 7.53 7.00 6.84
C MET A 37 8.28 7.89 5.84
N GLU A 38 9.46 8.39 6.25
CA GLU A 38 10.27 9.32 5.45
C GLU A 38 10.69 8.76 4.08
N HIS A 39 10.95 7.45 3.98
CA HIS A 39 11.31 6.85 2.70
C HIS A 39 10.16 6.91 1.68
N LEU A 40 8.90 6.80 2.14
CA LEU A 40 7.73 6.94 1.28
C LEU A 40 7.52 8.38 0.84
N LYS A 41 7.79 9.37 1.70
CA LYS A 41 7.71 10.80 1.32
C LYS A 41 8.61 11.11 0.14
N ARG A 42 9.77 10.47 0.02
CA ARG A 42 10.72 10.71 -1.09
C ARG A 42 10.19 10.23 -2.45
N VAL A 43 9.26 9.27 -2.47
CA VAL A 43 8.68 8.71 -3.70
C VAL A 43 7.45 9.50 -4.16
N LEU A 44 6.78 10.18 -3.22
CA LEU A 44 5.59 10.96 -3.53
C LEU A 44 5.94 12.35 -4.07
N PRO A 45 5.23 12.83 -5.11
CA PRO A 45 5.45 14.17 -5.65
C PRO A 45 5.17 15.23 -4.59
N GLU A 46 5.87 16.36 -4.69
CA GLU A 46 5.60 17.53 -3.85
C GLU A 46 4.28 18.21 -4.25
N GLY A 47 3.68 18.93 -3.29
CA GLY A 47 2.49 19.75 -3.48
C GLY A 47 1.29 19.28 -2.66
N ASP A 48 0.22 20.08 -2.70
CA ASP A 48 -0.97 19.87 -1.89
C ASP A 48 -1.92 18.83 -2.53
N THR A 49 -1.42 17.60 -2.67
CA THR A 49 -2.13 16.49 -3.33
C THR A 49 -2.55 15.45 -2.30
N LEU A 50 -3.79 14.98 -2.43
CA LEU A 50 -4.27 13.82 -1.69
C LEU A 50 -3.84 12.53 -2.39
N PHE A 51 -3.45 11.55 -1.60
CA PHE A 51 -3.09 10.21 -2.04
C PHE A 51 -4.07 9.21 -1.47
N LYS A 52 -4.32 8.15 -2.23
CA LYS A 52 -5.08 6.99 -1.74
C LYS A 52 -4.13 5.88 -1.32
N CYS A 53 -4.20 5.47 -0.07
CA CYS A 53 -3.51 4.30 0.46
C CYS A 53 -4.50 3.14 0.55
N PHE A 54 -4.07 1.97 0.08
CA PHE A 54 -4.70 0.70 0.43
C PHE A 54 -3.70 -0.10 1.27
N CYS A 55 -4.13 -0.55 2.44
CA CYS A 55 -3.32 -1.33 3.36
C CYS A 55 -3.96 -2.72 3.50
N PHE A 56 -3.23 -3.75 3.11
CA PHE A 56 -3.58 -5.15 3.30
C PHE A 56 -2.84 -5.63 4.54
N ILE A 57 -3.56 -5.83 5.63
CA ILE A 57 -3.01 -6.24 6.93
C ILE A 57 -3.18 -7.76 7.05
N HIS A 58 -2.11 -8.47 7.33
CA HIS A 58 -2.18 -9.92 7.51
C HIS A 58 -2.84 -10.25 8.86
N ALA A 59 -3.79 -11.19 8.87
CA ALA A 59 -4.56 -11.49 10.08
C ALA A 59 -3.74 -12.17 11.21
N HIS A 60 -2.62 -12.80 10.86
CA HIS A 60 -1.86 -13.67 11.79
C HIS A 60 -0.38 -13.35 11.89
N ALA A 61 0.07 -12.25 11.29
CA ALA A 61 1.47 -11.87 11.29
C ALA A 61 1.56 -10.35 11.31
N ASP A 62 2.64 -9.87 11.89
CA ASP A 62 2.94 -8.44 12.02
C ASP A 62 3.45 -7.88 10.68
N ILE A 63 2.66 -8.04 9.61
CA ILE A 63 3.01 -7.58 8.28
C ILE A 63 1.80 -6.94 7.61
N ALA A 64 2.05 -5.81 6.95
CA ALA A 64 1.10 -5.15 6.11
C ALA A 64 1.72 -4.84 4.75
N ILE A 65 0.91 -4.89 3.69
CA ILE A 65 1.28 -4.46 2.34
C ILE A 65 0.51 -3.19 2.03
N TYR A 66 1.22 -2.11 1.70
CA TYR A 66 0.62 -0.85 1.32
C TYR A 66 0.73 -0.63 -0.19
N ILE A 67 -0.27 0.03 -0.76
CA ILE A 67 -0.27 0.50 -2.14
C ILE A 67 -0.70 1.96 -2.12
N ILE A 68 0.16 2.84 -2.64
CA ILE A 68 -0.11 4.28 -2.71
C ILE A 68 -0.39 4.69 -4.15
N LEU A 69 -1.56 5.29 -4.34
CA LEU A 69 -2.04 5.82 -5.61
C LEU A 69 -2.27 7.32 -5.52
N ASP A 70 -2.43 7.96 -6.67
CA ASP A 70 -3.07 9.27 -6.74
C ASP A 70 -4.51 9.21 -6.22
N GLN A 71 -5.08 10.38 -5.87
CA GLN A 71 -6.45 10.48 -5.38
C GLN A 71 -7.48 9.77 -6.27
N GLN A 72 -7.25 9.74 -7.58
CA GLN A 72 -8.17 9.16 -8.55
C GLN A 72 -7.97 7.64 -8.75
N GLY A 73 -6.95 7.03 -8.13
CA GLY A 73 -6.61 5.62 -8.31
C GLY A 73 -6.17 5.24 -9.73
N LYS A 74 -5.69 6.22 -10.50
CA LYS A 74 -5.24 6.10 -11.89
C LYS A 74 -3.73 5.85 -11.98
N LYS A 75 -2.94 6.40 -11.07
CA LYS A 75 -1.48 6.27 -11.04
C LYS A 75 -1.02 5.65 -9.73
N MET A 76 -0.26 4.57 -9.83
CA MET A 76 0.47 4.00 -8.69
C MET A 76 1.80 4.71 -8.51
N TYR A 77 2.11 5.08 -7.26
CA TYR A 77 3.41 5.65 -6.89
C TYR A 77 4.33 4.61 -6.29
N THR A 78 3.80 3.74 -5.42
CA THR A 78 4.61 2.72 -4.75
C THR A 78 3.73 1.59 -4.20
N ILE A 79 4.35 0.43 -4.05
CA ILE A 79 3.85 -0.74 -3.35
C ILE A 79 4.99 -1.30 -2.51
N GLY A 80 4.69 -1.76 -1.31
CA GLY A 80 5.69 -2.36 -0.44
C GLY A 80 5.09 -3.05 0.77
N SER A 81 5.93 -3.77 1.51
CA SER A 81 5.58 -4.35 2.80
C SER A 81 6.20 -3.55 3.96
N ILE A 82 5.56 -3.62 5.11
CA ILE A 82 6.07 -3.13 6.39
C ILE A 82 5.74 -4.15 7.48
N THR A 83 6.65 -4.32 8.43
CA THR A 83 6.39 -5.05 9.67
C THR A 83 5.77 -4.09 10.69
N ILE A 84 4.60 -4.43 11.24
CA ILE A 84 3.81 -3.56 12.13
C ILE A 84 3.99 -3.86 13.62
#